data_AF-A0A7S1EC16-F1
#
_entry.id   AF-A0A7S1EC16-F1
#
_cell.length_a   1.000
_cell.length_b   1.000
_cell.length_c   1.000
_cell.angle_alpha   90.00
_cell.angle_beta   90.00
_cell.angle_gamma   90.00
#
_symmetry.space_group_name_H-M   'P 1'
#
loop_
_entity.id
_entity.type
_entity.pdbx_description
1 polymer ?
#
loop_
_entity_poly.entity_id
_entity_poly.type
_entity_poly.pdbx_seq_one_letter_code
_entity_poly.pdbx_strand_id
1 'polypeptide(L)'
;IRDPLREADALAARIAAGDLSGEIRTDRSDEFGSLLRSLGRMSESLARMVGQVRGSTDSIATGSTEIATGNNDLAQRTEQTSSDLQATASEMDQLTRTVQQSAENARQASALAANASLVAERGGQVVRQVV
;
A
#
# COMPACT_ATOMS: atom_id res chain seq x y z
N ILE A 1 49.86 -6.92 -40.73
CA ILE A 1 49.63 -6.04 -39.56
C ILE A 1 48.36 -5.19 -39.70
N ARG A 2 48.06 -4.60 -40.87
CA ARG A 2 46.88 -3.73 -41.04
C ARG A 2 45.54 -4.44 -40.83
N ASP A 3 45.41 -5.69 -41.24
CA ASP A 3 44.10 -6.38 -41.23
C ASP A 3 43.63 -6.78 -39.80
N PRO A 4 44.48 -7.34 -38.92
CA PRO A 4 44.10 -7.62 -37.52
C PRO A 4 43.75 -6.37 -36.70
N LEU A 5 44.43 -5.24 -36.99
CA LEU A 5 44.15 -3.98 -36.30
C LEU A 5 42.78 -3.40 -36.72
N ARG A 6 42.43 -3.50 -38.01
CA ARG A 6 41.10 -3.10 -38.50
C ARG A 6 39.99 -3.97 -37.91
N GLU A 7 40.25 -5.26 -37.73
CA GLU A 7 39.28 -6.17 -37.09
C GLU A 7 39.03 -5.79 -35.62
N ALA A 8 40.09 -5.52 -34.87
CA ALA A 8 39.99 -5.05 -33.49
C ALA A 8 39.25 -3.70 -33.38
N ASP A 9 39.53 -2.77 -34.30
CA ASP A 9 38.85 -1.47 -34.36
C ASP A 9 37.35 -1.61 -34.69
N ALA A 10 37.01 -2.42 -35.70
CA ALA A 10 35.61 -2.67 -36.07
C ALA A 10 34.81 -3.31 -34.92
N LEU A 11 35.43 -4.23 -34.18
CA LEU A 11 34.82 -4.84 -33.01
C LEU A 11 34.64 -3.84 -31.86
N ALA A 12 35.66 -3.03 -31.57
CA ALA A 12 35.55 -1.98 -30.55
C ALA A 12 34.43 -0.99 -30.90
N ALA A 13 34.30 -0.62 -32.18
CA ALA A 13 33.23 0.23 -32.67
C ALA A 13 31.84 -0.42 -32.47
N ARG A 14 31.69 -1.73 -32.70
CA ARG A 14 30.44 -2.46 -32.42
C ARG A 14 30.09 -2.46 -30.93
N ILE A 15 31.07 -2.76 -30.07
CA ILE A 15 30.87 -2.73 -28.61
C ILE A 15 30.47 -1.32 -28.16
N ALA A 16 31.12 -0.28 -28.68
CA ALA A 16 30.79 1.12 -28.39
C ALA A 16 29.38 1.51 -28.87
N ALA A 17 28.89 0.90 -29.96
CA ALA A 17 27.52 1.05 -30.42
C ALA A 17 26.50 0.20 -29.64
N GLY A 18 26.94 -0.60 -28.65
CA GLY A 18 26.09 -1.48 -27.86
C GLY A 18 25.76 -2.82 -28.51
N ASP A 19 26.37 -3.13 -29.66
CA ASP A 19 26.24 -4.44 -30.29
C ASP A 19 27.26 -5.41 -29.68
N LEU A 20 26.78 -6.19 -28.71
CA LEU A 20 27.56 -7.19 -27.98
C LEU A 20 27.34 -8.62 -28.52
N SER A 21 26.69 -8.76 -29.68
CA SER A 21 26.33 -10.06 -30.28
C SER A 21 27.49 -10.73 -31.02
N GLY A 22 28.61 -10.03 -31.21
CA GLY A 22 29.75 -10.52 -31.98
C GLY A 22 30.53 -11.62 -31.25
N GLU A 23 30.61 -12.80 -31.85
CA GLU A 23 31.52 -13.85 -31.42
C GLU A 23 32.90 -13.65 -32.05
N ILE A 24 33.95 -13.62 -31.23
CA ILE A 24 35.32 -13.46 -31.72
C ILE A 24 35.97 -14.83 -31.78
N ARG A 25 36.36 -15.25 -32.98
CA ARG A 25 37.14 -16.47 -33.20
C ARG A 25 38.46 -16.08 -33.85
N THR A 26 39.56 -16.32 -33.17
CA THR A 26 40.90 -16.07 -33.70
C THR A 26 41.82 -17.23 -33.36
N ASP A 27 42.42 -17.83 -34.40
CA ASP A 27 43.42 -18.89 -34.24
C ASP A 27 44.84 -18.32 -34.06
N ARG A 28 44.96 -17.00 -33.92
CA ARG A 28 46.25 -16.32 -33.76
C ARG A 28 46.78 -16.45 -32.34
N SER A 29 48.05 -16.79 -32.24
CA SER A 29 48.81 -16.89 -30.98
C SER A 29 49.67 -15.66 -30.65
N ASP A 30 49.63 -14.62 -31.49
CA ASP A 30 50.39 -13.37 -31.30
C ASP A 30 49.63 -12.31 -30.48
N GLU A 31 50.23 -11.13 -30.32
CA GLU A 31 49.69 -10.01 -29.54
C GLU A 31 48.32 -9.57 -30.04
N PHE A 32 48.08 -9.63 -31.36
CA PHE A 32 46.77 -9.32 -31.95
C PHE A 32 45.72 -10.38 -31.59
N GLY A 33 46.10 -11.66 -31.57
CA GLY A 33 45.24 -12.72 -31.03
C GLY A 33 44.87 -12.47 -29.56
N SER A 34 45.82 -12.01 -28.75
CA SER A 34 45.57 -11.66 -27.33
C SER A 34 44.63 -10.45 -27.18
N LEU A 35 44.81 -9.42 -28.01
CA LEU A 35 43.94 -8.23 -28.05
C LEU A 35 42.50 -8.61 -28.41
N LEU A 36 42.31 -9.36 -29.50
CA LEU A 36 40.99 -9.82 -29.96
C LEU A 36 40.29 -10.65 -28.88
N ARG A 37 40.98 -11.61 -28.24
CA ARG A 37 40.42 -12.39 -27.11
C ARG A 37 40.01 -11.50 -25.93
N SER A 38 40.79 -10.45 -25.63
CA SER A 38 40.47 -9.54 -24.53
C SER A 38 39.24 -8.67 -24.82
N LEU A 39 39.09 -8.18 -26.06
CA LEU A 39 37.87 -7.48 -26.50
C LEU A 39 36.64 -8.40 -26.46
N GLY A 40 36.81 -9.69 -26.74
CA GLY A 40 35.73 -10.69 -26.63
C GLY A 40 35.24 -10.85 -25.21
N ARG A 41 36.16 -11.07 -24.27
CA ARG A 41 35.84 -11.11 -22.84
C ARG A 41 35.17 -9.83 -22.35
N MET A 42 35.60 -8.66 -22.85
CA MET A 42 34.98 -7.38 -22.53
C MET A 42 33.53 -7.33 -23.03
N SER A 43 33.28 -7.69 -24.30
CA SER A 43 31.94 -7.75 -24.89
C SER A 43 31.02 -8.68 -24.09
N GLU A 44 31.48 -9.89 -23.79
CA GLU A 44 30.73 -10.86 -23.00
C GLU A 44 30.42 -10.35 -21.58
N SER A 45 31.38 -9.69 -20.93
CA SER A 45 31.17 -9.14 -19.59
C SER A 45 30.17 -7.99 -19.59
N LEU A 46 30.22 -7.13 -20.59
CA LEU A 46 29.22 -6.07 -20.78
C LEU A 46 27.84 -6.67 -21.07
N ALA A 47 27.76 -7.73 -21.89
CA ALA A 47 26.49 -8.38 -22.23
C ALA A 47 25.83 -8.99 -20.99
N ARG A 48 26.64 -9.67 -20.15
CA ARG A 48 26.17 -10.18 -18.86
C ARG A 48 25.70 -9.07 -17.92
N MET A 49 26.44 -7.97 -17.83
CA MET A 49 26.08 -6.84 -16.96
C MET A 49 24.78 -6.18 -17.42
N VAL A 50 24.60 -5.93 -18.72
CA VAL A 50 23.36 -5.39 -19.29
C VAL A 50 22.19 -6.35 -19.07
N GLY A 51 22.41 -7.66 -19.25
CA GLY A 51 21.40 -8.68 -18.98
C GLY A 51 20.95 -8.69 -17.50
N GLN A 52 21.90 -8.59 -16.57
CA GLN A 52 21.61 -8.52 -15.14
C GLN A 52 20.85 -7.23 -14.77
N VAL A 53 21.23 -6.08 -15.34
CA VAL A 53 20.53 -4.82 -15.14
C VAL A 53 19.09 -4.93 -15.65
N ARG A 54 18.89 -5.45 -16.87
CA ARG A 54 17.56 -5.67 -17.45
C ARG A 54 16.69 -6.56 -16.56
N GLY A 55 17.21 -7.70 -16.13
CA GLY A 55 16.47 -8.61 -15.24
C GLY A 55 16.12 -7.98 -13.89
N SER A 56 17.00 -7.13 -13.35
CA SER A 56 16.73 -6.35 -12.12
C SER A 56 15.61 -5.32 -12.35
N THR A 57 15.64 -4.62 -13.49
CA THR A 57 14.59 -3.66 -13.86
C THR A 57 13.23 -4.33 -14.07
N ASP A 58 13.19 -5.50 -14.72
CA ASP A 58 11.96 -6.28 -14.90
C ASP A 58 11.38 -6.73 -13.54
N SER A 59 12.25 -7.12 -12.61
CA SER A 59 11.86 -7.48 -11.23
C SER A 59 11.30 -6.26 -10.48
N ILE A 60 11.94 -5.10 -10.60
CA ILE A 60 11.46 -3.84 -10.00
C ILE A 60 10.11 -3.42 -10.59
N ALA A 61 9.93 -3.54 -11.90
CA ALA A 61 8.67 -3.21 -12.58
C ALA A 61 7.52 -4.11 -12.10
N THR A 62 7.79 -5.41 -11.93
CA THR A 62 6.84 -6.37 -11.37
C THR A 62 6.47 -6.00 -9.94
N GLY A 63 7.45 -5.81 -9.05
CA GLY A 63 7.20 -5.42 -7.66
C GLY A 63 6.48 -4.08 -7.53
N SER A 64 6.77 -3.12 -8.40
CA SER A 64 6.06 -1.83 -8.43
C SER A 64 4.58 -1.98 -8.80
N THR A 65 4.26 -2.90 -9.71
CA THR A 65 2.88 -3.21 -10.12
C THR A 65 2.11 -3.89 -8.98
N GLU A 66 2.77 -4.81 -8.27
CA GLU A 66 2.21 -5.45 -7.08
C GLU A 66 1.95 -4.43 -5.95
N ILE A 67 2.90 -3.52 -5.69
CA ILE A 67 2.73 -2.42 -4.73
C ILE A 67 1.56 -1.52 -5.13
N ALA A 68 1.46 -1.13 -6.40
CA ALA A 68 0.37 -0.28 -6.87
C ALA A 68 -1.00 -0.95 -6.67
N THR A 69 -1.09 -2.26 -6.95
CA THR A 69 -2.29 -3.06 -6.73
C THR A 69 -2.63 -3.15 -5.24
N GLY A 70 -1.64 -3.44 -4.39
CA GLY A 70 -1.81 -3.51 -2.94
C GLY A 70 -2.23 -2.16 -2.31
N ASN A 71 -1.68 -1.05 -2.81
CA ASN A 71 -2.09 0.29 -2.37
C ASN A 71 -3.53 0.61 -2.76
N ASN A 72 -4.01 0.14 -3.91
CA ASN A 72 -5.41 0.33 -4.33
C ASN A 72 -6.36 -0.46 -3.41
N ASP A 73 -6.06 -1.73 -3.13
CA ASP A 73 -6.84 -2.54 -2.16
C ASP A 73 -6.86 -1.89 -0.77
N LEU A 74 -5.70 -1.41 -0.28
CA LEU A 74 -5.61 -0.73 1.00
C LEU A 74 -6.43 0.56 1.04
N ALA A 75 -6.39 1.36 -0.03
CA ALA A 75 -7.18 2.57 -0.16
C ALA A 75 -8.69 2.24 -0.11
N GLN A 76 -9.14 1.25 -0.88
CA GLN A 76 -10.53 0.80 -0.88
C GLN A 76 -10.98 0.33 0.51
N ARG A 77 -10.15 -0.46 1.21
CA ARG A 77 -10.44 -0.91 2.59
C ARG A 77 -10.45 0.24 3.59
N THR A 78 -9.61 1.25 3.38
CA THR A 78 -9.59 2.46 4.22
C THR A 78 -10.85 3.29 4.02
N GLU A 79 -11.30 3.46 2.77
CA GLU A 79 -12.56 4.13 2.43
C GLU A 79 -13.76 3.40 3.05
N GLN A 80 -13.79 2.06 2.95
CA GLN A 80 -14.83 1.24 3.60
C GLN A 80 -14.82 1.43 5.12
N THR A 81 -13.65 1.35 5.74
CA THR A 81 -13.50 1.54 7.20
C THR A 81 -13.97 2.93 7.63
N SER A 82 -13.66 3.97 6.83
CA SER A 82 -14.13 5.33 7.08
C SER A 82 -15.66 5.43 7.01
N SER A 83 -16.28 4.76 6.03
CA SER A 83 -17.74 4.69 5.91
C SER A 83 -18.38 3.99 7.11
N ASP A 84 -17.80 2.87 7.55
CA ASP A 84 -18.30 2.11 8.71
C ASP A 84 -18.18 2.92 10.01
N LEU A 85 -17.08 3.67 10.17
CA LEU A 85 -16.90 4.59 11.30
C LEU A 85 -17.94 5.71 11.27
N GLN A 86 -18.28 6.24 10.09
CA GLN A 86 -19.31 7.27 9.96
C GLN A 86 -20.72 6.76 10.28
N ALA A 87 -21.02 5.52 9.89
CA ALA A 87 -22.25 4.84 10.30
C ALA A 87 -22.27 4.64 11.83
N THR A 88 -21.18 4.15 12.41
CA THR A 88 -21.05 3.96 13.87
C THR A 88 -21.25 5.27 14.63
N ALA A 89 -20.66 6.37 14.16
CA ALA A 89 -20.85 7.69 14.77
C ALA A 89 -22.33 8.14 14.73
N SER A 90 -23.00 7.91 13.61
CA SER A 90 -24.44 8.22 13.46
C SER A 90 -25.32 7.38 14.38
N GLU A 91 -24.97 6.11 14.59
CA GLU A 91 -25.63 5.24 15.57
C GLU A 91 -25.40 5.73 17.01
N MET A 92 -24.20 6.19 17.33
CA MET A 92 -23.90 6.79 18.65
C MET A 92 -24.71 8.07 18.89
N ASP A 93 -24.94 8.89 17.86
CA ASP A 93 -25.83 10.07 17.97
C ASP A 93 -27.28 9.66 18.25
N GLN A 94 -27.76 8.59 17.63
CA GLN A 94 -29.09 8.05 17.91
C GLN A 94 -29.19 7.45 19.32
N LEU A 95 -28.17 6.72 19.77
CA LEU A 95 -28.10 6.19 21.12
C LEU A 95 -28.08 7.31 22.15
N THR A 96 -27.30 8.37 21.91
CA THR A 96 -27.23 9.55 22.79
C THR A 96 -28.61 10.20 22.93
N ARG A 97 -29.33 10.40 21.82
CA ARG A 97 -30.72 10.90 21.84
C ARG A 97 -31.66 9.99 22.64
N THR A 98 -31.53 8.68 22.47
CA THR A 98 -32.34 7.70 23.19
C THR A 98 -32.08 7.71 24.70
N VAL A 99 -30.81 7.86 25.10
CA VAL A 99 -30.41 8.01 26.50
C VAL A 99 -30.95 9.31 27.10
N GLN A 100 -30.86 10.43 26.38
CA GLN A 100 -31.43 11.71 26.81
C GLN A 100 -32.96 11.61 27.01
N GLN A 101 -33.68 11.00 26.07
CA GLN A 101 -35.11 10.77 26.20
C GLN A 101 -35.45 9.89 27.41
N SER A 102 -34.66 8.83 27.63
CA SER A 102 -34.85 7.94 28.78
C SER A 102 -34.65 8.65 30.11
N ALA A 103 -33.63 9.52 30.19
CA ALA A 103 -33.38 10.34 31.37
C ALA A 103 -34.53 11.33 31.65
N GLU A 104 -35.07 11.95 30.60
CA GLU A 104 -36.22 12.85 30.73
C GLU A 104 -37.49 12.10 31.16
N ASN A 105 -37.77 10.93 30.57
CA ASN A 105 -38.87 10.07 30.99
C ASN A 105 -38.75 9.67 32.47
N ALA A 106 -37.53 9.35 32.94
CA ALA A 106 -37.29 9.03 34.34
C ALA A 106 -37.54 10.21 35.28
N ARG A 107 -37.17 11.45 34.88
CA ARG A 107 -37.51 12.65 35.65
C ARG A 107 -39.01 12.88 35.74
N GLN A 108 -39.73 12.74 34.63
CA GLN A 108 -41.19 12.89 34.59
C GLN A 108 -41.89 11.85 35.47
N ALA A 109 -41.47 10.59 35.40
CA ALA A 109 -41.99 9.52 36.26
C ALA A 109 -41.72 9.81 37.75
N SER A 110 -40.53 10.28 38.09
CA SER A 110 -40.19 10.68 39.46
C SER A 110 -41.07 11.82 39.98
N ALA A 111 -41.30 12.86 39.15
CA ALA A 111 -42.18 13.97 39.50
C ALA A 111 -43.65 13.52 39.70
N LEU A 112 -44.14 12.64 38.84
CA LEU A 112 -45.49 12.07 38.96
C LEU A 112 -45.64 11.24 40.24
N ALA A 113 -44.66 10.40 40.56
CA ALA A 113 -44.65 9.61 41.78
C ALA A 113 -44.62 10.48 43.04
N ALA A 114 -43.81 11.55 43.03
CA ALA A 114 -43.77 12.52 44.13
C ALA A 114 -45.13 13.22 44.33
N ASN A 115 -45.79 13.63 43.23
CA ASN A 115 -47.13 14.22 43.30
C ASN A 115 -48.17 13.24 43.86
N ALA A 116 -48.18 11.99 43.38
CA ALA A 116 -49.07 10.95 43.87
C ALA A 116 -48.88 10.66 45.37
N SER A 117 -47.63 10.61 45.84
CA SER A 117 -47.32 10.47 47.27
C SER A 117 -47.90 11.62 48.09
N LEU A 118 -47.77 12.85 47.59
CA LEU A 118 -48.26 14.06 48.27
C LEU A 118 -49.80 14.07 48.35
N VAL A 119 -50.48 13.63 47.30
CA VAL A 119 -51.94 13.45 47.29
C VAL A 119 -52.37 12.37 48.29
N ALA A 120 -51.66 11.23 48.32
CA ALA A 120 -51.95 10.14 49.25
C ALA A 120 -51.75 10.56 50.72
N GLU A 121 -50.71 11.33 51.03
CA GLU A 121 -50.48 11.89 52.38
C GLU A 121 -51.62 12.79 52.83
N ARG A 122 -52.08 13.70 51.96
CA ARG A 122 -53.25 14.56 52.25
C ARG A 122 -54.51 13.74 52.45
N GLY A 123 -54.74 12.73 51.61
CA GLY A 123 -55.86 11.80 51.77
C GLY A 123 -55.83 11.08 53.13
N GLY A 124 -54.66 10.60 53.54
CA GLY A 124 -54.46 9.96 54.85
C GLY A 124 -54.62 10.90 56.04
N GLN A 125 -54.39 12.21 55.88
CA GLN A 125 -54.73 13.22 56.90
C GLN A 125 -56.24 13.39 57.04
N VAL A 126 -56.97 13.45 55.91
CA VAL A 126 -58.44 13.59 55.91
C VAL A 126 -59.09 12.38 56.56
N VAL A 127 -58.69 11.15 56.21
CA VAL A 127 -59.26 9.94 56.83
C VAL A 127 -59.07 9.91 58.34
N ARG A 128 -57.90 10.35 58.84
CA ARG A 128 -57.62 10.46 60.29
C ARG A 128 -58.49 11.48 61.03
N GLN A 129 -59.13 12.42 60.33
CA GLN A 129 -60.06 13.37 60.93
C GLN A 129 -61.50 12.84 61.04
N VAL A 130 -61.81 11.69 60.42
CA VAL A 130 -63.19 11.14 60.32
C VAL A 130 -63.40 9.90 61.21
N VAL A 131 -62.32 9.34 61.78
CA VAL A 131 -62.35 8.28 62.81
C VAL A 131 -62.06 8.85 64.19
#